data_AF-A0A8C6B903-F1
#
_entry.id   AF-A0A8C6B903-F1
#
_cell.length_a   1.000
_cell.length_b   1.000
_cell.length_c   1.000
_cell.angle_alpha   90.00
_cell.angle_beta   90.00
_cell.angle_gamma   90.00
#
_symmetry.space_group_name_H-M   'P 1'
#
loop_
_entity.id
_entity.type
_entity.pdbx_description
1 polymer ?
#
loop_
_entity_poly.entity_id
_entity_poly.type
_entity_poly.pdbx_seq_one_letter_code
_entity_poly.pdbx_strand_id
1 'polypeptide(L)'
;MGFGSDLKNSHEAVLKLQDWELRLLETVKKFMALRIKSDKEYASTLQNLCNQVDKESTIQMNYVSNVSKSWLLMIQQTEQLSRIMKTHAEDLNSGPLHRLTMMIKDKQQVKKSYIGVHQQIEAEMIKVTKTELEKLKTSYRQLIKEMNSAKEKYKEAVAKGKETEKAKERYDKATMKLHMLHNQYVLALKGAQLHQNQYYDTTLPLLLDSLQKMQEEMIKALKGIFDEYSQITSLVTEEIVNVHKEIQMSVEQIDPGTEYNNFIDVHRTTAAKEQEIEFDTSLLEDNENLQANEIMWNNLTAESLQVMMEQRIWYSEKN
;
A
#
# COMPACT_ATOMS: atom_id res chain seq x y z
N MET A 1 10.81 30.18 -13.49
CA MET A 1 9.41 29.76 -13.38
C MET A 1 9.21 29.23 -11.98
N GLY A 2 8.18 29.70 -11.29
CA GLY A 2 7.92 29.37 -9.89
C GLY A 2 6.63 30.05 -9.43
N PHE A 3 6.02 29.54 -8.36
CA PHE A 3 4.73 30.05 -7.89
C PHE A 3 4.83 31.54 -7.55
N GLY A 4 5.93 31.98 -6.94
CA GLY A 4 6.12 33.38 -6.55
C GLY A 4 6.26 34.36 -7.71
N SER A 5 6.79 33.94 -8.86
CA SER A 5 6.85 34.79 -10.05
C SER A 5 5.58 34.73 -10.87
N ASP A 6 4.98 33.54 -11.00
CA ASP A 6 4.02 33.26 -12.08
C ASP A 6 2.56 33.17 -11.59
N LEU A 7 2.32 32.96 -10.28
CA LEU A 7 0.99 32.67 -9.73
C LEU A 7 0.47 33.71 -8.73
N LYS A 8 1.02 34.93 -8.73
CA LYS A 8 0.63 36.02 -7.81
C LYS A 8 -0.88 36.34 -7.82
N ASN A 9 -1.56 36.12 -8.95
CA ASN A 9 -2.99 36.37 -9.12
C ASN A 9 -3.83 35.09 -9.20
N SER A 10 -3.27 33.94 -8.83
CA SER A 10 -3.85 32.61 -9.08
C SER A 10 -4.11 31.83 -7.79
N HIS A 11 -4.44 32.54 -6.70
CA HIS A 11 -4.71 31.94 -5.39
C HIS A 11 -5.72 30.77 -5.46
N GLU A 12 -6.84 30.96 -6.16
CA GLU A 12 -7.87 29.93 -6.29
C GLU A 12 -7.36 28.68 -7.02
N ALA A 13 -6.53 28.84 -8.05
CA ALA A 13 -5.92 27.73 -8.77
C ALA A 13 -4.97 26.93 -7.86
N VAL A 14 -4.18 27.63 -7.04
CA VAL A 14 -3.29 27.01 -6.03
C VAL A 14 -4.07 26.24 -4.98
N LEU A 15 -5.25 26.72 -4.55
CA LEU A 15 -6.12 25.97 -3.64
C LEU A 15 -6.71 24.72 -4.31
N LYS A 16 -7.21 24.84 -5.55
CA LYS A 16 -7.74 23.71 -6.31
C LYS A 16 -6.69 22.62 -6.55
N LEU A 17 -5.44 23.02 -6.80
CA LEU A 17 -4.31 22.09 -6.90
C LEU A 17 -4.15 21.31 -5.59
N GLN A 18 -4.04 21.99 -4.46
CA GLN A 18 -3.88 21.32 -3.15
C GLN A 18 -5.06 20.38 -2.82
N ASP A 19 -6.29 20.76 -3.17
CA ASP A 19 -7.47 19.90 -3.00
C ASP A 19 -7.46 18.67 -3.92
N TRP A 20 -6.98 18.82 -5.14
CA TRP A 20 -6.80 17.68 -6.03
C TRP A 20 -5.71 16.74 -5.53
N GLU A 21 -4.57 17.26 -5.11
CA GLU A 21 -3.46 16.45 -4.59
C GLU A 21 -3.87 15.70 -3.31
N LEU A 22 -4.60 16.33 -2.39
CA LEU A 22 -5.13 15.64 -1.20
C LEU A 22 -6.06 14.48 -1.56
N ARG A 23 -6.95 14.67 -2.54
CA ARG A 23 -7.84 13.60 -3.04
C ARG A 23 -7.06 12.46 -3.70
N LEU A 24 -5.99 12.79 -4.43
CA LEU A 24 -5.08 11.80 -5.00
C LEU A 24 -4.42 10.96 -3.91
N LEU A 25 -3.84 11.60 -2.88
CA LEU A 25 -3.20 10.90 -1.77
C LEU A 25 -4.16 9.98 -1.01
N GLU A 26 -5.41 10.39 -0.81
CA GLU A 26 -6.44 9.53 -0.20
C GLU A 26 -6.80 8.33 -1.10
N THR A 27 -6.82 8.52 -2.42
CA THR A 27 -7.01 7.41 -3.37
C THR A 27 -5.85 6.42 -3.28
N VAL A 28 -4.62 6.90 -3.26
CA VAL A 28 -3.40 6.08 -3.09
C VAL A 28 -3.43 5.31 -1.77
N LYS A 29 -3.83 5.96 -0.67
CA LYS A 29 -3.96 5.33 0.64
C LYS A 29 -4.98 4.20 0.63
N LYS A 30 -6.15 4.41 0.02
CA LYS A 30 -7.18 3.38 -0.15
C LYS A 30 -6.65 2.20 -0.97
N PHE A 31 -5.93 2.48 -2.06
CA PHE A 31 -5.32 1.45 -2.88
C PHE A 31 -4.31 0.60 -2.10
N MET A 32 -3.40 1.22 -1.34
CA MET A 32 -2.45 0.51 -0.48
C MET A 32 -3.15 -0.32 0.60
N ALA A 33 -4.20 0.22 1.23
CA ALA A 33 -5.00 -0.53 2.21
C ALA A 33 -5.67 -1.76 1.60
N LEU A 34 -6.18 -1.66 0.37
CA LEU A 34 -6.72 -2.80 -0.36
C LEU A 34 -5.63 -3.82 -0.68
N ARG A 35 -4.43 -3.38 -1.10
CA ARG A 35 -3.30 -4.28 -1.35
C ARG A 35 -2.91 -5.07 -0.09
N ILE A 36 -2.78 -4.40 1.06
CA ILE A 36 -2.52 -5.04 2.36
C ILE A 36 -3.58 -6.10 2.67
N LYS A 37 -4.86 -5.77 2.45
CA LYS A 37 -5.96 -6.70 2.69
C LYS A 37 -5.84 -7.92 1.78
N SER A 38 -5.58 -7.73 0.48
CA SER A 38 -5.40 -8.82 -0.47
C SER A 38 -4.23 -9.73 -0.10
N ASP A 39 -3.07 -9.17 0.26
CA ASP A 39 -1.89 -9.94 0.63
C ASP A 39 -2.15 -10.76 1.92
N LYS A 40 -2.87 -10.18 2.92
CA LYS A 40 -3.29 -10.90 4.14
C LYS A 40 -4.28 -12.03 3.85
N GLU A 41 -5.26 -11.80 2.99
CA GLU A 41 -6.25 -12.81 2.60
C GLU A 41 -5.58 -13.97 1.85
N TYR A 42 -4.64 -13.66 0.96
CA TYR A 42 -3.84 -14.66 0.25
C TYR A 42 -3.00 -15.50 1.20
N ALA A 43 -2.24 -14.85 2.11
CA ALA A 43 -1.48 -15.54 3.14
C ALA A 43 -2.36 -16.47 3.98
N SER A 44 -3.50 -15.98 4.48
CA SER A 44 -4.46 -16.78 5.26
C SER A 44 -4.96 -17.99 4.48
N THR A 45 -5.26 -17.82 3.19
CA THR A 45 -5.73 -18.91 2.33
C THR A 45 -4.68 -19.99 2.16
N LEU A 46 -3.41 -19.61 1.93
CA LEU A 46 -2.29 -20.55 1.85
C LEU A 46 -2.06 -21.30 3.17
N GLN A 47 -2.12 -20.60 4.31
CA GLN A 47 -1.98 -21.25 5.62
C GLN A 47 -3.10 -22.26 5.87
N ASN A 48 -4.35 -21.91 5.53
CA ASN A 48 -5.48 -22.80 5.69
C ASN A 48 -5.37 -24.04 4.81
N LEU A 49 -4.83 -23.92 3.59
CA LEU A 49 -4.53 -25.05 2.72
C LEU A 49 -3.54 -26.01 3.39
N CYS A 50 -2.42 -25.49 3.91
CA CYS A 50 -1.40 -26.32 4.59
C CYS A 50 -1.97 -27.03 5.83
N ASN A 51 -2.74 -26.30 6.65
CA ASN A 51 -3.35 -26.83 7.87
C ASN A 51 -4.39 -27.94 7.62
N GLN A 52 -4.98 -28.02 6.43
CA GLN A 52 -5.92 -29.11 6.07
C GLN A 52 -5.16 -30.41 5.79
N VAL A 53 -4.02 -30.31 5.09
CA VAL A 53 -3.22 -31.49 4.74
C VAL A 53 -2.61 -32.12 5.99
N ASP A 54 -2.09 -31.31 6.92
CA ASP A 54 -1.51 -31.81 8.18
C ASP A 54 -2.47 -32.68 9.00
N LYS A 55 -3.78 -32.41 8.93
CA LYS A 55 -4.81 -33.19 9.64
C LYS A 55 -5.02 -34.57 9.01
N GLU A 56 -4.87 -34.67 7.69
CA GLU A 56 -5.08 -35.91 6.92
C GLU A 56 -3.83 -36.80 6.90
N SER A 57 -2.63 -36.21 6.98
CA SER A 57 -1.33 -36.92 6.98
C SER A 57 -0.97 -37.61 8.30
N THR A 58 -1.88 -37.66 9.28
CA THR A 58 -1.66 -38.33 10.59
C THR A 58 -1.63 -39.87 10.52
N ILE A 59 -1.71 -40.46 9.32
CA ILE A 59 -1.52 -41.90 9.12
C ILE A 59 -0.01 -42.18 9.12
N GLN A 60 0.53 -42.58 10.27
CA GLN A 60 1.91 -43.06 10.37
C GLN A 60 2.07 -44.31 9.51
N MET A 61 2.71 -44.16 8.35
CA MET A 61 3.21 -45.29 7.58
C MET A 61 4.42 -45.88 8.32
N ASN A 62 4.48 -47.20 8.46
CA ASN A 62 5.62 -47.91 9.08
C ASN A 62 6.88 -47.95 8.18
N TYR A 63 6.88 -47.19 7.08
CA TYR A 63 7.97 -47.11 6.13
C TYR A 63 8.10 -45.69 5.57
N VAL A 64 9.27 -45.39 5.01
CA VAL A 64 9.66 -44.09 4.49
C VAL A 64 9.45 -44.05 2.98
N SER A 65 8.64 -43.09 2.50
CA SER A 65 8.36 -42.83 1.08
C SER A 65 9.03 -41.51 0.64
N ASN A 66 9.74 -41.52 -0.49
CA ASN A 66 10.40 -40.32 -1.03
C ASN A 66 9.37 -39.36 -1.64
N VAL A 67 8.30 -39.90 -2.22
CA VAL A 67 7.13 -39.12 -2.64
C VAL A 67 6.50 -38.39 -1.45
N SER A 68 6.29 -39.10 -0.33
CA SER A 68 5.72 -38.50 0.89
C SER A 68 6.60 -37.38 1.47
N LYS A 69 7.93 -37.57 1.48
CA LYS A 69 8.87 -36.52 1.90
C LYS A 69 8.81 -35.29 1.00
N SER A 70 8.81 -35.49 -0.31
CA SER A 70 8.78 -34.41 -1.30
C SER A 70 7.48 -33.62 -1.18
N TRP A 71 6.35 -34.32 -1.01
CA TRP A 71 5.04 -33.71 -0.74
C TRP A 71 5.04 -32.87 0.54
N LEU A 72 5.60 -33.37 1.64
CA LEU A 72 5.72 -32.61 2.89
C LEU A 72 6.55 -31.35 2.71
N LEU A 73 7.67 -31.43 1.98
CA LEU A 73 8.50 -30.26 1.68
C LEU A 73 7.74 -29.22 0.85
N MET A 74 6.93 -29.65 -0.14
CA MET A 74 6.08 -28.73 -0.91
C MET A 74 5.08 -27.98 -0.01
N ILE A 75 4.47 -28.66 0.98
CA ILE A 75 3.56 -28.02 1.95
C ILE A 75 4.33 -27.01 2.80
N GLN A 76 5.49 -27.39 3.34
CA GLN A 76 6.33 -26.51 4.17
C GLN A 76 6.75 -25.24 3.41
N GLN A 77 7.14 -25.37 2.13
CA GLN A 77 7.49 -24.25 1.28
C GLN A 77 6.26 -23.37 0.96
N THR A 78 5.07 -23.97 0.79
CA THR A 78 3.81 -23.21 0.62
C THR A 78 3.44 -22.45 1.90
N GLU A 79 3.70 -23.02 3.09
CA GLU A 79 3.54 -22.34 4.36
C GLU A 79 4.54 -21.18 4.52
N GLN A 80 5.80 -21.38 4.08
CA GLN A 80 6.79 -20.31 4.05
C GLN A 80 6.32 -19.14 3.17
N LEU A 81 5.78 -19.40 1.98
CA LEU A 81 5.18 -18.36 1.13
C LEU A 81 4.05 -17.60 1.84
N SER A 82 3.19 -18.30 2.58
CA SER A 82 2.14 -17.67 3.40
C SER A 82 2.74 -16.67 4.40
N ARG A 83 3.80 -17.07 5.11
CA ARG A 83 4.48 -16.20 6.10
C ARG A 83 5.09 -14.97 5.44
N ILE A 84 5.76 -15.12 4.29
CA ILE A 84 6.33 -14.01 3.51
C ILE A 84 5.24 -13.01 3.13
N MET A 85 4.13 -13.50 2.57
CA MET A 85 3.01 -12.64 2.15
C MET A 85 2.37 -11.89 3.33
N LYS A 86 2.30 -12.54 4.50
CA LYS A 86 1.83 -11.90 5.73
C LYS A 86 2.79 -10.78 6.17
N THR A 87 4.10 -11.03 6.17
CA THR A 87 5.13 -10.03 6.48
C THR A 87 5.06 -8.83 5.53
N HIS A 88 4.99 -9.07 4.20
CA HIS A 88 4.83 -8.00 3.21
C HIS A 88 3.64 -7.09 3.54
N ALA A 89 2.51 -7.67 3.94
CA ALA A 89 1.32 -6.91 4.30
C ALA A 89 1.48 -6.11 5.61
N GLU A 90 2.23 -6.64 6.58
CA GLU A 90 2.54 -5.97 7.85
C GLU A 90 3.54 -4.83 7.68
N ASP A 91 4.58 -5.04 6.87
CA ASP A 91 5.59 -4.03 6.51
C ASP A 91 4.97 -2.90 5.69
N LEU A 92 4.14 -3.23 4.70
CA LEU A 92 3.41 -2.24 3.91
C LEU A 92 2.48 -1.38 4.79
N ASN A 93 1.84 -2.01 5.79
CA ASN A 93 0.93 -1.32 6.70
C ASN A 93 1.65 -0.40 7.69
N SER A 94 2.75 -0.87 8.28
CA SER A 94 3.49 -0.13 9.31
C SER A 94 4.50 0.89 8.73
N GLY A 95 4.98 0.68 7.51
CA GLY A 95 5.90 1.57 6.81
C GLY A 95 5.20 2.53 5.83
N PRO A 96 5.09 2.20 4.53
CA PRO A 96 4.58 3.09 3.50
C PRO A 96 3.21 3.69 3.80
N LEU A 97 2.23 2.86 4.22
CA LEU A 97 0.87 3.32 4.48
C LEU A 97 0.81 4.31 5.67
N HIS A 98 1.58 4.04 6.73
CA HIS A 98 1.66 4.93 7.88
C HIS A 98 2.27 6.29 7.48
N ARG A 99 3.39 6.28 6.77
CA ARG A 99 4.06 7.51 6.29
C ARG A 99 3.16 8.32 5.36
N LEU A 100 2.45 7.66 4.44
CA LEU A 100 1.45 8.30 3.58
C LEU A 100 0.33 8.94 4.41
N THR A 101 -0.14 8.25 5.45
CA THR A 101 -1.19 8.77 6.33
C THR A 101 -0.74 10.02 7.11
N MET A 102 0.53 10.07 7.56
CA MET A 102 1.08 11.27 8.20
C MET A 102 1.24 12.41 7.19
N MET A 103 1.79 12.12 6.00
CA MET A 103 1.96 13.12 4.95
C MET A 103 0.63 13.78 4.53
N ILE A 104 -0.48 13.03 4.49
CA ILE A 104 -1.81 13.61 4.24
C ILE A 104 -2.20 14.62 5.32
N LYS A 105 -1.98 14.30 6.60
CA LYS A 105 -2.26 15.24 7.72
C LYS A 105 -1.39 16.48 7.62
N ASP A 106 -0.10 16.31 7.36
CA ASP A 106 0.85 17.42 7.22
C ASP A 106 0.43 18.33 6.06
N LYS A 107 0.03 17.76 4.92
CA LYS A 107 -0.46 18.52 3.77
C LYS A 107 -1.75 19.30 4.07
N GLN A 108 -2.68 18.72 4.82
CA GLN A 108 -3.89 19.44 5.28
C GLN A 108 -3.52 20.63 6.17
N GLN A 109 -2.54 20.45 7.07
CA GLN A 109 -2.07 21.51 7.95
C GLN A 109 -1.33 22.60 7.18
N VAL A 110 -0.47 22.25 6.22
CA VAL A 110 0.20 23.22 5.33
C VAL A 110 -0.83 24.02 4.54
N LYS A 111 -1.85 23.37 3.96
CA LYS A 111 -2.94 24.07 3.25
C LYS A 111 -3.64 25.09 4.16
N LYS A 112 -3.99 24.68 5.38
CA LYS A 112 -4.66 25.55 6.36
C LYS A 112 -3.78 26.74 6.76
N SER A 113 -2.49 26.49 7.00
CA SER A 113 -1.51 27.53 7.33
C SER A 113 -1.36 28.53 6.17
N TYR A 114 -1.20 28.04 4.93
CA TYR A 114 -1.12 28.89 3.74
C TYR A 114 -2.35 29.80 3.59
N ILE A 115 -3.57 29.25 3.73
CA ILE A 115 -4.80 30.04 3.65
C ILE A 115 -4.81 31.15 4.72
N GLY A 116 -4.48 30.81 5.96
CA GLY A 116 -4.46 31.78 7.06
C GLY A 116 -3.45 32.90 6.83
N VAL A 117 -2.21 32.57 6.44
CA VAL A 117 -1.17 33.56 6.15
C VAL A 117 -1.55 34.42 4.95
N HIS A 118 -2.06 33.82 3.86
CA HIS A 118 -2.50 34.54 2.67
C HIS A 118 -3.60 35.56 3.00
N GLN A 119 -4.64 35.13 3.74
CA GLN A 119 -5.73 36.02 4.16
C GLN A 119 -5.22 37.16 5.03
N GLN A 120 -4.29 36.88 5.94
CA GLN A 120 -3.70 37.90 6.82
C GLN A 120 -2.93 38.97 6.02
N ILE A 121 -2.03 38.55 5.11
CA ILE A 121 -1.24 39.51 4.32
C ILE A 121 -2.11 40.31 3.35
N GLU A 122 -3.16 39.69 2.79
CA GLU A 122 -4.10 40.35 1.89
C GLU A 122 -4.98 41.36 2.64
N ALA A 123 -5.47 41.00 3.83
CA ALA A 123 -6.26 41.91 4.66
C ALA A 123 -5.48 43.16 5.08
N GLU A 124 -4.20 43.01 5.47
CA GLU A 124 -3.36 44.16 5.81
C GLU A 124 -3.08 45.03 4.57
N MET A 125 -2.81 44.42 3.41
CA MET A 125 -2.61 45.15 2.16
C MET A 125 -3.87 45.98 1.80
N ILE A 126 -5.06 45.39 1.87
CA ILE A 126 -6.33 46.08 1.59
C ILE A 126 -6.58 47.21 2.59
N LYS A 127 -6.32 46.96 3.88
CA LYS A 127 -6.50 47.95 4.94
C LYS A 127 -5.66 49.21 4.69
N VAL A 128 -4.35 49.03 4.46
CA VAL A 128 -3.41 50.15 4.27
C VAL A 128 -3.63 50.86 2.94
N THR A 129 -3.82 50.11 1.85
CA THR A 129 -3.86 50.69 0.49
C THR A 129 -5.24 51.20 0.06
N LYS A 130 -6.32 50.69 0.65
CA LYS A 130 -7.70 51.07 0.29
C LYS A 130 -8.42 51.70 1.47
N THR A 131 -8.61 50.96 2.56
CA THR A 131 -9.51 51.38 3.65
C THR A 131 -9.05 52.67 4.33
N GLU A 132 -7.77 52.77 4.70
CA GLU A 132 -7.23 53.95 5.38
C GLU A 132 -7.12 55.16 4.44
N LEU A 133 -6.69 54.94 3.19
CA LEU A 133 -6.61 56.01 2.20
C LEU A 133 -7.98 56.58 1.84
N GLU A 134 -9.02 55.76 1.69
CA GLU A 134 -10.37 56.25 1.39
C GLU A 134 -10.98 57.06 2.55
N LYS A 135 -10.68 56.69 3.81
CA LYS A 135 -11.05 57.50 4.97
C LYS A 135 -10.41 58.89 4.89
N LEU A 136 -9.10 58.95 4.64
CA LEU A 136 -8.38 60.22 4.51
C LEU A 136 -8.89 61.05 3.34
N LYS A 137 -9.13 60.46 2.16
CA LYS A 137 -9.71 61.16 1.00
C LYS A 137 -11.09 61.73 1.29
N THR A 138 -11.94 60.99 2.01
CA THR A 138 -13.27 61.44 2.40
C THR A 138 -13.19 62.66 3.31
N SER A 139 -12.36 62.60 4.36
CA SER A 139 -12.08 63.75 5.23
C SER A 139 -11.47 64.92 4.45
N TYR A 140 -10.60 64.64 3.48
CA TYR A 140 -9.94 65.67 2.67
C TYR A 140 -10.97 66.46 1.87
N ARG A 141 -11.87 65.77 1.15
CA ARG A 141 -12.95 66.40 0.38
C ARG A 141 -13.84 67.28 1.27
N GLN A 142 -14.12 66.83 2.49
CA GLN A 142 -14.91 67.59 3.46
C GLN A 142 -14.18 68.88 3.89
N LEU A 143 -12.90 68.79 4.26
CA LEU A 143 -12.12 69.97 4.66
C LEU A 143 -11.89 70.97 3.53
N ILE A 144 -11.80 70.51 2.27
CA ILE A 144 -11.79 71.43 1.10
C ILE A 144 -13.08 72.26 1.05
N LYS A 145 -14.25 71.60 1.19
CA LYS A 145 -15.54 72.30 1.17
C LYS A 145 -15.65 73.31 2.32
N GLU A 146 -15.21 72.92 3.52
CA GLU A 146 -15.19 73.81 4.69
C GLU A 146 -14.25 75.01 4.50
N MET A 147 -13.03 74.78 4.01
CA MET A 147 -12.05 75.84 3.74
C MET A 147 -12.57 76.80 2.66
N ASN A 148 -13.13 76.29 1.56
CA ASN A 148 -13.71 77.11 0.50
C ASN A 148 -14.91 77.94 1.01
N SER A 149 -15.78 77.35 1.83
CA SER A 149 -16.89 78.09 2.45
C SER A 149 -16.40 79.20 3.38
N ALA A 150 -15.37 78.92 4.19
CA ALA A 150 -14.76 79.93 5.06
C ALA A 150 -14.07 81.04 4.25
N LYS A 151 -13.43 80.69 3.12
CA LYS A 151 -12.80 81.64 2.19
C LYS A 151 -13.80 82.61 1.60
N GLU A 152 -14.94 82.12 1.10
CA GLU A 152 -15.98 82.98 0.53
C GLU A 152 -16.60 83.91 1.59
N LYS A 153 -16.89 83.39 2.79
CA LYS A 153 -17.37 84.22 3.92
C LYS A 153 -16.37 85.31 4.32
N TYR A 154 -15.08 85.01 4.30
CA TYR A 154 -14.04 86.00 4.56
C TYR A 154 -14.00 87.09 3.48
N LYS A 155 -14.06 86.72 2.20
CA LYS A 155 -14.14 87.69 1.09
C LYS A 155 -15.35 88.61 1.23
N GLU A 156 -16.51 88.06 1.58
CA GLU A 156 -17.72 88.87 1.82
C GLU A 156 -17.57 89.84 3.00
N ALA A 157 -16.99 89.39 4.12
CA ALA A 157 -16.74 90.23 5.29
C ALA A 157 -15.79 91.39 4.96
N VAL A 158 -14.75 91.12 4.16
CA VAL A 158 -13.82 92.14 3.65
C VAL A 158 -14.54 93.14 2.75
N ALA A 159 -15.35 92.67 1.79
CA ALA A 159 -16.11 93.53 0.89
C ALA A 159 -17.11 94.43 1.63
N LYS A 160 -17.71 93.93 2.72
CA LYS A 160 -18.67 94.66 3.56
C LYS A 160 -18.03 95.48 4.69
N GLY A 161 -16.72 95.37 4.90
CA GLY A 161 -15.98 96.08 5.95
C GLY A 161 -16.38 95.74 7.39
N LYS A 162 -17.03 94.59 7.64
CA LYS A 162 -17.60 94.22 8.94
C LYS A 162 -17.16 92.82 9.37
N GLU A 163 -16.80 92.65 10.65
CA GLU A 163 -16.37 91.36 11.25
C GLU A 163 -15.20 90.66 10.53
N THR A 164 -14.33 91.43 9.88
CA THR A 164 -13.23 90.96 9.03
C THR A 164 -12.24 90.06 9.78
N GLU A 165 -11.82 90.46 10.99
CA GLU A 165 -10.82 89.72 11.77
C GLU A 165 -11.34 88.33 12.20
N LYS A 166 -12.58 88.27 12.68
CA LYS A 166 -13.24 87.02 13.07
C LYS A 166 -13.43 86.07 11.88
N ALA A 167 -13.75 86.61 10.70
CA ALA A 167 -13.87 85.82 9.48
C ALA A 167 -12.50 85.31 8.99
N LYS A 168 -11.44 86.12 9.14
CA LYS A 168 -10.06 85.75 8.85
C LYS A 168 -9.57 84.60 9.73
N GLU A 169 -9.74 84.70 11.05
CA GLU A 169 -9.35 83.64 12.00
C GLU A 169 -10.02 82.29 11.68
N ARG A 170 -11.30 82.32 11.29
CA ARG A 170 -12.05 81.12 10.88
C ARG A 170 -11.49 80.51 9.60
N TYR A 171 -11.14 81.34 8.62
CA TYR A 171 -10.52 80.90 7.38
C TYR A 171 -9.12 80.31 7.63
N ASP A 172 -8.30 80.98 8.43
CA ASP A 172 -6.95 80.51 8.78
C ASP A 172 -7.00 79.17 9.52
N LYS A 173 -7.94 79.01 10.47
CA LYS A 173 -8.15 77.74 11.19
C LYS A 173 -8.61 76.61 10.26
N ALA A 174 -9.52 76.88 9.31
CA ALA A 174 -9.95 75.88 8.33
C ALA A 174 -8.80 75.48 7.39
N THR A 175 -8.00 76.46 6.97
CA THR A 175 -6.80 76.25 6.13
C THR A 175 -5.74 75.42 6.87
N MET A 176 -5.46 75.73 8.13
CA MET A 176 -4.54 74.97 8.97
C MET A 176 -4.98 73.50 9.09
N LYS A 177 -6.27 73.24 9.37
CA LYS A 177 -6.81 71.87 9.43
C LYS A 177 -6.64 71.12 8.11
N LEU A 178 -6.92 71.78 6.98
CA LEU A 178 -6.73 71.19 5.66
C LEU A 178 -5.25 70.86 5.38
N HIS A 179 -4.33 71.75 5.71
CA HIS A 179 -2.89 71.53 5.54
C HIS A 179 -2.38 70.37 6.42
N MET A 180 -2.83 70.28 7.68
CA MET A 180 -2.49 69.16 8.56
C MET A 180 -2.98 67.83 7.97
N LEU A 181 -4.23 67.78 7.49
CA LEU A 181 -4.77 66.57 6.87
C LEU A 181 -4.07 66.25 5.54
N HIS A 182 -3.68 67.26 4.77
CA HIS A 182 -2.90 67.07 3.55
C HIS A 182 -1.58 66.35 3.85
N ASN A 183 -0.84 66.82 4.85
CA ASN A 183 0.41 66.19 5.26
C ASN A 183 0.18 64.74 5.71
N GLN A 184 -0.86 64.47 6.49
CA GLN A 184 -1.23 63.10 6.90
C GLN A 184 -1.55 62.21 5.70
N TYR A 185 -2.32 62.72 4.73
CA TYR A 185 -2.68 62.00 3.52
C TYR A 185 -1.46 61.69 2.66
N VAL A 186 -0.57 62.66 2.44
CA VAL A 186 0.65 62.46 1.65
C VAL A 186 1.57 61.41 2.30
N LEU A 187 1.75 61.47 3.62
CA LEU A 187 2.53 60.47 4.35
C LEU A 187 1.90 59.07 4.27
N ALA A 188 0.59 58.97 4.50
CA ALA A 188 -0.14 57.70 4.41
C ALA A 188 -0.10 57.12 2.99
N LEU A 189 -0.25 57.96 1.95
CA LEU A 189 -0.13 57.56 0.56
C LEU A 189 1.26 56.98 0.28
N LYS A 190 2.32 57.59 0.82
CA LYS A 190 3.68 57.11 0.64
C LYS A 190 3.94 55.81 1.37
N GLY A 191 3.43 55.66 2.59
CA GLY A 191 3.43 54.39 3.31
C GLY A 191 2.69 53.28 2.57
N ALA A 192 1.51 53.57 2.02
CA ALA A 192 0.71 52.62 1.25
C ALA A 192 1.40 52.18 -0.06
N GLN A 193 2.07 53.10 -0.77
CA GLN A 193 2.86 52.76 -1.96
C GLN A 193 4.01 51.80 -1.63
N LEU A 194 4.75 52.07 -0.55
CA LEU A 194 5.82 51.18 -0.09
C LEU A 194 5.28 49.80 0.31
N HIS A 195 4.17 49.77 1.05
CA HIS A 195 3.54 48.52 1.47
C HIS A 195 3.02 47.70 0.28
N GLN A 196 2.43 48.35 -0.72
CA GLN A 196 1.98 47.71 -1.94
C GLN A 196 3.14 47.06 -2.71
N ASN A 197 4.26 47.79 -2.89
CA ASN A 197 5.44 47.25 -3.56
C ASN A 197 6.01 46.08 -2.77
N GLN A 198 6.17 46.23 -1.45
CA GLN A 198 6.65 45.14 -0.59
C GLN A 198 5.77 43.88 -0.70
N TYR A 199 4.44 44.06 -0.75
CA TYR A 199 3.51 42.94 -0.90
C TYR A 199 3.73 42.17 -2.21
N TYR A 200 3.74 42.86 -3.35
CA TYR A 200 3.80 42.23 -4.67
C TYR A 200 5.20 41.79 -5.11
N ASP A 201 6.23 42.48 -4.65
CA ASP A 201 7.62 42.21 -5.06
C ASP A 201 8.34 41.27 -4.11
N THR A 202 7.83 41.08 -2.88
CA THR A 202 8.53 40.31 -1.86
C THR A 202 7.60 39.38 -1.08
N THR A 203 6.64 39.91 -0.32
CA THR A 203 5.89 39.11 0.67
C THR A 203 5.08 37.98 0.04
N LEU A 204 4.25 38.29 -0.97
CA LEU A 204 3.42 37.29 -1.64
C LEU A 204 4.27 36.30 -2.45
N PRO A 205 5.27 36.72 -3.24
CA PRO A 205 6.18 35.79 -3.92
C PRO A 205 6.85 34.80 -2.97
N LEU A 206 7.39 35.28 -1.84
CA LEU A 206 8.06 34.42 -0.86
C LEU A 206 7.11 33.39 -0.24
N LEU A 207 5.86 33.78 0.05
CA LEU A 207 4.84 32.84 0.54
C LEU A 207 4.57 31.73 -0.48
N LEU A 208 4.42 32.12 -1.75
CA LEU A 208 4.13 31.20 -2.84
C LEU A 208 5.30 30.26 -3.14
N ASP A 209 6.53 30.76 -3.16
CA ASP A 209 7.74 29.94 -3.34
C ASP A 209 7.97 28.99 -2.16
N SER A 210 7.66 29.43 -0.95
CA SER A 210 7.71 28.56 0.24
C SER A 210 6.68 27.43 0.13
N LEU A 211 5.47 27.73 -0.36
CA LEU A 211 4.46 26.70 -0.62
C LEU A 211 4.93 25.72 -1.70
N GLN A 212 5.50 26.21 -2.79
CA GLN A 212 6.05 25.36 -3.86
C GLN A 212 7.11 24.41 -3.31
N LYS A 213 8.07 24.93 -2.54
CA LYS A 213 9.13 24.13 -1.95
C LYS A 213 8.58 23.02 -1.04
N MET A 214 7.60 23.33 -0.20
CA MET A 214 6.93 22.33 0.63
C MET A 214 6.23 21.26 -0.21
N GLN A 215 5.58 21.63 -1.32
CA GLN A 215 4.96 20.67 -2.23
C GLN A 215 5.99 19.77 -2.91
N GLU A 216 7.11 20.32 -3.38
CA GLU A 216 8.21 19.56 -3.98
C GLU A 216 8.84 18.56 -3.00
N GLU A 217 9.03 18.96 -1.73
CA GLU A 217 9.50 18.08 -0.66
C GLU A 217 8.51 16.94 -0.39
N MET A 218 7.20 17.21 -0.38
CA MET A 218 6.16 16.17 -0.26
C MET A 218 6.19 15.21 -1.47
N ILE A 219 6.39 15.71 -2.68
CA ILE A 219 6.50 14.87 -3.89
C ILE A 219 7.73 13.94 -3.78
N LYS A 220 8.86 14.46 -3.28
CA LYS A 220 10.06 13.65 -3.03
C LYS A 220 9.80 12.56 -1.98
N ALA A 221 9.08 12.88 -0.90
CA ALA A 221 8.69 11.90 0.11
C ALA A 221 7.75 10.83 -0.46
N LEU A 222 6.76 11.23 -1.26
CA LEU A 222 5.84 10.32 -1.95
C LEU A 222 6.58 9.37 -2.90
N LYS A 223 7.60 9.86 -3.62
CA LYS A 223 8.45 9.00 -4.44
C LYS A 223 9.12 7.90 -3.60
N GLY A 224 9.65 8.23 -2.42
CA GLY A 224 10.23 7.24 -1.51
C GLY A 224 9.20 6.22 -1.00
N ILE A 225 7.97 6.66 -0.73
CA ILE A 225 6.85 5.77 -0.35
C ILE A 225 6.52 4.80 -1.49
N PHE A 226 6.52 5.26 -2.75
CA PHE A 226 6.27 4.40 -3.91
C PHE A 226 7.40 3.41 -4.20
N ASP A 227 8.64 3.84 -4.02
CA ASP A 227 9.80 2.96 -4.14
C ASP A 227 9.73 1.80 -3.13
N GLU A 228 9.51 2.13 -1.85
CA GLU A 228 9.36 1.11 -0.79
C GLU A 228 8.13 0.21 -1.02
N TYR A 229 6.98 0.77 -1.45
CA TYR A 229 5.82 -0.02 -1.87
C TYR A 229 6.20 -1.05 -2.93
N SER A 230 6.94 -0.63 -3.96
CA SER A 230 7.31 -1.52 -5.07
C SER A 230 8.24 -2.65 -4.63
N GLN A 231 9.14 -2.37 -3.69
CA GLN A 231 10.07 -3.35 -3.14
C GLN A 231 9.34 -4.37 -2.27
N ILE A 232 8.51 -3.91 -1.32
CA ILE A 232 7.76 -4.79 -0.40
C ILE A 232 6.75 -5.65 -1.17
N THR A 233 6.07 -5.10 -2.17
CA THR A 233 4.96 -5.81 -2.84
C THR A 233 5.39 -6.68 -4.02
N SER A 234 6.70 -6.79 -4.27
CA SER A 234 7.25 -7.62 -5.33
C SER A 234 7.06 -9.10 -5.02
N LEU A 235 6.58 -9.86 -6.01
CA LEU A 235 6.46 -11.33 -5.94
C LEU A 235 7.66 -12.05 -6.56
N VAL A 236 8.68 -11.29 -6.98
CA VAL A 236 9.91 -11.80 -7.61
C VAL A 236 11.13 -11.47 -6.75
N THR A 237 10.93 -11.36 -5.44
CA THR A 237 12.02 -11.22 -4.47
C THR A 237 12.82 -12.52 -4.43
N GLU A 238 14.09 -12.42 -4.01
CA GLU A 238 14.95 -13.59 -3.85
C GLU A 238 14.34 -14.63 -2.89
N GLU A 239 13.66 -14.17 -1.84
CA GLU A 239 12.99 -15.06 -0.87
C GLU A 239 11.89 -15.90 -1.52
N ILE A 240 11.00 -15.29 -2.31
CA ILE A 240 9.92 -16.01 -3.03
C ILE A 240 10.50 -16.92 -4.12
N VAL A 241 11.54 -16.45 -4.82
CA VAL A 241 12.25 -17.27 -5.82
C VAL A 241 12.86 -18.51 -5.16
N ASN A 242 13.45 -18.38 -3.96
CA ASN A 242 14.02 -19.51 -3.24
C ASN A 242 12.96 -20.51 -2.79
N VAL A 243 11.78 -20.06 -2.34
CA VAL A 243 10.65 -20.94 -2.05
C VAL A 243 10.29 -21.81 -3.25
N HIS A 244 10.16 -21.21 -4.44
CA HIS A 244 9.84 -21.96 -5.65
C HIS A 244 10.97 -22.88 -6.13
N LYS A 245 12.24 -22.51 -5.90
CA LYS A 245 13.39 -23.38 -6.18
C LYS A 245 13.41 -24.61 -5.28
N GLU A 246 13.16 -24.46 -3.98
CA GLU A 246 13.11 -25.60 -3.05
C GLU A 246 11.96 -26.57 -3.40
N ILE A 247 10.80 -26.04 -3.82
CA ILE A 247 9.71 -26.85 -4.35
C ILE A 247 10.17 -27.65 -5.57
N GLN A 248 10.82 -26.99 -6.55
CA GLN A 248 11.31 -27.67 -7.74
C GLN A 248 12.33 -28.76 -7.40
N MET A 249 13.32 -28.44 -6.55
CA MET A 249 14.34 -29.40 -6.10
C MET A 249 13.72 -30.59 -5.38
N SER A 250 12.66 -30.40 -4.59
CA SER A 250 11.94 -31.50 -3.92
C SER A 250 11.35 -32.50 -4.93
N VAL A 251 10.82 -32.01 -6.05
CA VAL A 251 10.24 -32.85 -7.10
C VAL A 251 11.33 -33.59 -7.86
N GLU A 252 12.47 -32.92 -8.15
CA GLU A 252 13.61 -33.51 -8.83
C GLU A 252 14.28 -34.65 -8.03
N GLN A 253 14.12 -34.67 -6.70
CA GLN A 253 14.65 -35.72 -5.82
C GLN A 253 13.82 -37.01 -5.83
N ILE A 254 12.63 -37.01 -6.45
CA ILE A 254 11.79 -38.20 -6.53
C ILE A 254 12.42 -39.19 -7.52
N ASP A 255 12.93 -40.30 -6.99
CA ASP A 255 13.45 -41.41 -7.78
C ASP A 255 12.52 -42.64 -7.67
N PRO A 256 11.81 -43.00 -8.75
CA PRO A 256 10.96 -44.19 -8.78
C PRO A 256 11.70 -45.49 -8.46
N GLY A 257 13.01 -45.57 -8.75
CA GLY A 257 13.81 -46.78 -8.51
C GLY A 257 14.07 -47.07 -7.04
N THR A 258 13.96 -46.06 -6.17
CA THR A 258 14.26 -46.18 -4.73
C THR A 258 13.03 -46.07 -3.82
N GLU A 259 11.86 -45.71 -4.37
CA GLU A 259 10.64 -45.45 -3.60
C GLU A 259 10.23 -46.62 -2.70
N TYR A 260 10.37 -47.86 -3.19
CA TYR A 260 9.93 -49.06 -2.47
C TYR A 260 11.02 -49.72 -1.63
N ASN A 261 12.26 -49.22 -1.64
CA ASN A 261 13.38 -49.90 -0.96
C ASN A 261 13.13 -50.05 0.54
N ASN A 262 12.70 -48.97 1.21
CA ASN A 262 12.43 -49.03 2.64
C ASN A 262 11.22 -49.91 2.96
N PHE A 263 10.17 -49.89 2.11
CA PHE A 263 9.02 -50.78 2.26
C PHE A 263 9.45 -52.25 2.14
N ILE A 264 10.27 -52.58 1.14
CA ILE A 264 10.82 -53.92 0.95
C ILE A 264 11.66 -54.30 2.17
N ASP A 265 12.55 -53.44 2.66
CA ASP A 265 13.40 -53.76 3.82
C ASP A 265 12.59 -54.02 5.10
N VAL A 266 11.49 -53.30 5.30
CA VAL A 266 10.58 -53.49 6.44
C VAL A 266 9.76 -54.77 6.33
N HIS A 267 9.36 -55.17 5.12
CA HIS A 267 8.43 -56.29 4.88
C HIS A 267 9.07 -57.55 4.29
N ARG A 268 10.36 -57.54 3.97
CA ARG A 268 11.05 -58.71 3.38
C ARG A 268 10.99 -59.86 4.37
N THR A 269 10.27 -60.90 4.00
CA THR A 269 10.30 -62.19 4.66
C THR A 269 11.29 -63.10 3.95
N THR A 270 11.99 -63.94 4.71
CA THR A 270 12.71 -65.05 4.10
C THR A 270 11.66 -66.01 3.55
N ALA A 271 11.70 -66.28 2.24
CA ALA A 271 10.85 -67.30 1.66
C ALA A 271 11.09 -68.60 2.44
N ALA A 272 10.05 -69.09 3.13
CA ALA A 272 10.08 -70.43 3.67
C ALA A 272 10.27 -71.35 2.46
N LYS A 273 11.31 -72.19 2.49
CA LYS A 273 11.39 -73.29 1.54
C LYS A 273 10.16 -74.14 1.81
N GLU A 274 9.14 -74.00 0.98
CA GLU A 274 8.02 -74.93 1.02
C GLU A 274 8.62 -76.32 0.87
N GLN A 275 8.27 -77.19 1.81
CA GLN A 275 8.73 -78.56 1.76
C GLN A 275 8.21 -79.13 0.44
N GLU A 276 9.11 -79.75 -0.35
CA GLU A 276 8.67 -80.40 -1.58
C GLU A 276 7.56 -81.39 -1.22
N ILE A 277 6.50 -81.39 -2.02
CA ILE A 277 5.38 -82.31 -1.81
C ILE A 277 5.91 -83.71 -2.10
N GLU A 278 6.25 -84.43 -1.04
CA GLU A 278 6.77 -85.79 -1.10
C GLU A 278 5.66 -86.78 -0.72
N PHE A 279 5.73 -87.99 -1.28
CA PHE A 279 4.86 -89.09 -0.87
C PHE A 279 5.15 -89.46 0.58
N ASP A 280 4.13 -89.43 1.43
CA ASP A 280 4.25 -89.78 2.85
C ASP A 280 4.51 -91.29 3.01
N THR A 281 5.78 -91.63 3.25
CA THR A 281 6.23 -93.02 3.39
C THR A 281 5.68 -93.71 4.64
N SER A 282 5.16 -92.97 5.63
CA SER A 282 4.52 -93.59 6.80
C SER A 282 3.25 -94.36 6.42
N LEU A 283 2.63 -94.03 5.29
CA LEU A 283 1.47 -94.74 4.76
C LEU A 283 1.79 -96.16 4.25
N LEU A 284 3.08 -96.52 4.14
CA LEU A 284 3.54 -97.83 3.64
C LEU A 284 4.01 -98.77 4.76
N GLU A 285 3.99 -98.33 6.02
CA GLU A 285 4.56 -99.09 7.16
C GLU A 285 3.96 -100.50 7.33
N ASP A 286 2.67 -100.67 7.01
CA ASP A 286 1.94 -101.94 7.13
C ASP A 286 1.73 -102.66 5.78
N ASN A 287 2.40 -102.25 4.69
CA ASN A 287 2.18 -102.83 3.35
C ASN A 287 3.47 -102.99 2.53
N GLU A 288 3.86 -104.24 2.26
CA GLU A 288 5.08 -104.56 1.51
C GLU A 288 4.92 -104.43 -0.03
N ASN A 289 3.69 -104.35 -0.55
CA ASN A 289 3.41 -104.44 -1.98
C ASN A 289 3.22 -103.07 -2.67
N LEU A 290 3.25 -101.97 -1.91
CA LEU A 290 3.07 -100.61 -2.42
C LEU A 290 4.40 -99.85 -2.38
N GLN A 291 4.72 -99.12 -3.44
CA GLN A 291 5.93 -98.30 -3.55
C GLN A 291 5.57 -96.81 -3.56
N ALA A 292 6.35 -96.01 -2.84
CA ALA A 292 6.17 -94.55 -2.81
C ALA A 292 6.36 -93.97 -4.22
N ASN A 293 5.52 -93.00 -4.59
CA ASN A 293 5.53 -92.34 -5.91
C ASN A 293 5.27 -93.25 -7.13
N GLU A 294 4.82 -94.49 -6.95
CA GLU A 294 4.49 -95.39 -8.06
C GLU A 294 2.99 -95.66 -8.19
N ILE A 295 2.49 -95.70 -9.43
CA ILE A 295 1.10 -96.07 -9.70
C ILE A 295 0.99 -97.59 -9.72
N MET A 296 0.10 -98.14 -8.89
CA MET A 296 -0.21 -99.56 -8.90
C MET A 296 -1.09 -99.92 -10.09
N TRP A 297 -0.48 -100.35 -11.19
CA TRP A 297 -1.17 -100.82 -12.38
C TRP A 297 -1.26 -102.36 -12.39
N ASN A 298 -2.45 -102.90 -12.11
CA ASN A 298 -2.70 -104.35 -12.17
C ASN A 298 -4.16 -104.64 -12.58
N ASN A 299 -4.52 -105.93 -12.62
CA ASN A 299 -5.85 -106.38 -13.05
C ASN A 299 -7.01 -105.86 -12.19
N LEU A 300 -6.74 -105.31 -11.00
CA LEU A 300 -7.76 -104.75 -10.09
C LEU A 300 -7.89 -103.22 -10.22
N THR A 301 -6.89 -102.52 -10.75
CA THR A 301 -6.82 -101.05 -10.78
C THR A 301 -6.82 -100.45 -12.18
N ALA A 302 -6.61 -101.25 -13.23
CA ALA A 302 -6.46 -100.78 -14.61
C ALA A 302 -7.67 -99.96 -15.12
N GLU A 303 -8.91 -100.46 -14.92
CA GLU A 303 -10.12 -99.79 -15.43
C GLU A 303 -10.40 -98.46 -14.70
N SER A 304 -10.19 -98.41 -13.37
CA SER A 304 -10.40 -97.17 -12.59
C SER A 304 -9.30 -96.13 -12.84
N LEU A 305 -8.05 -96.56 -13.04
CA LEU A 305 -6.94 -95.68 -13.41
C LEU A 305 -7.15 -95.05 -14.79
N GLN A 306 -7.68 -95.82 -15.75
CA GLN A 306 -7.98 -95.31 -17.09
C GLN A 306 -9.03 -94.20 -17.05
N VAL A 307 -10.11 -94.39 -16.28
CA VAL A 307 -11.13 -93.34 -16.06
C VAL A 307 -10.56 -92.12 -15.34
N MET A 308 -9.73 -92.32 -14.29
CA MET A 308 -9.11 -91.20 -13.56
C MET A 308 -8.14 -90.39 -14.42
N MET A 309 -7.38 -91.05 -15.30
CA MET A 309 -6.47 -90.38 -16.24
C MET A 309 -7.25 -89.60 -17.30
N GLU A 310 -8.30 -90.18 -17.90
CA GLU A 310 -9.16 -89.50 -18.86
C GLU A 310 -9.82 -88.26 -18.26
N GLN A 311 -10.31 -88.35 -17.02
CA GLN A 311 -10.88 -87.21 -16.30
C GLN A 311 -9.84 -86.11 -16.04
N ARG A 312 -8.64 -86.46 -15.58
CA ARG A 312 -7.58 -85.46 -15.32
C ARG A 312 -7.06 -84.79 -16.59
N ILE A 313 -6.95 -85.52 -17.69
CA ILE A 313 -6.57 -84.97 -19.00
C ILE A 313 -7.63 -83.96 -19.47
N TRP A 314 -8.92 -84.29 -19.34
CA TRP A 314 -10.00 -83.38 -19.71
C TRP A 314 -10.04 -82.08 -18.87
N TYR A 315 -9.70 -82.15 -17.58
CA TYR A 315 -9.57 -80.97 -16.72
C TYR A 315 -8.32 -80.13 -17.03
N SER A 316 -7.22 -80.76 -17.47
CA SER A 316 -5.99 -80.07 -17.87
C SER A 316 -6.11 -79.32 -19.20
N GLU A 317 -6.99 -79.75 -20.10
CA GLU A 317 -7.18 -79.10 -21.42
C GLU A 317 -8.16 -77.91 -21.38
N LYS A 318 -8.84 -77.69 -20.24
CA LYS A 318 -9.86 -76.63 -20.08
C LYS A 318 -9.42 -75.42 -19.24
N ASN A 319 -8.28 -75.49 -18.58
CA ASN A 319 -7.65 -74.38 -17.85
C ASN A 319 -6.37 -73.94 -18.56
#